data_AF-A0A4U0PIR9-F1
#
_entry.id   AF-A0A4U0PIR9-F1
#
_cell.length_a   1.000
_cell.length_b   1.000
_cell.length_c   1.000
_cell.angle_alpha   90.00
_cell.angle_beta   90.00
_cell.angle_gamma   90.00
#
_symmetry.space_group_name_H-M   'P 1'
#
loop_
_entity.id
_entity.type
_entity.pdbx_description
1 polymer ?
#
loop_
_entity_poly.entity_id
_entity_poly.type
_entity_poly.pdbx_seq_one_letter_code
_entity_poly.pdbx_strand_id
1 'polypeptide(L)' 'MELTLYGREYCGLCTTMREQLAQLAPGRGFGVRWVDIDDDEALETRHGEWVPVLADGDDVEICHYHLDLAALDDRLAKFR' A
#
# COMPACT_ATOMS: atom_id res chain seq x y z
N MET A 1 -12.48 1.46 -5.78
CA MET A 1 -11.06 1.72 -6.12
C MET A 1 -10.21 0.61 -5.54
N GLU A 2 -9.13 0.22 -6.21
CA GLU A 2 -8.16 -0.74 -5.70
C GLU A 2 -6.84 -0.02 -5.39
N LEU A 3 -6.24 -0.33 -4.25
CA LEU A 3 -4.92 0.12 -3.83
C LEU A 3 -3.96 -1.06 -3.89
N THR A 4 -2.70 -0.80 -4.19
CA THR A 4 -1.65 -1.81 -4.19
C THR A 4 -0.72 -1.58 -3.01
N LEU A 5 -0.56 -2.60 -2.18
CA LEU A 5 0.41 -2.62 -1.10
C LEU A 5 1.59 -3.48 -1.52
N TYR A 6 2.68 -2.82 -1.86
CA TYR A 6 3.98 -3.44 -2.10
C TYR A 6 4.66 -3.69 -0.77
N GLY A 7 5.04 -4.94 -0.54
CA GLY A 7 5.70 -5.33 0.69
C GLY A 7 6.36 -6.68 0.54
N ARG A 8 6.75 -7.25 1.67
CA ARG A 8 7.40 -8.55 1.74
C ARG A 8 6.91 -9.32 2.95
N GLU A 9 6.81 -10.65 2.84
CA GLU A 9 6.19 -11.49 3.86
C GLU A 9 6.84 -11.36 5.24
N TYR A 10 8.17 -11.18 5.30
CA TYR A 10 8.94 -11.10 6.54
C TYR A 10 9.22 -9.65 6.99
N CYS A 11 8.22 -8.76 6.92
CA CYS A 11 8.36 -7.38 7.38
C CYS A 11 7.24 -6.96 8.34
N GLY A 12 7.62 -6.59 9.58
CA GLY A 12 6.68 -6.15 10.61
C GLY A 12 5.91 -4.87 10.26
N LEU A 13 6.55 -3.94 9.54
CA LEU A 13 5.88 -2.74 9.04
C LEU A 13 4.83 -3.08 7.98
N CYS A 14 5.14 -4.03 7.09
CA CYS A 14 4.20 -4.48 6.06
C CYS A 14 2.96 -5.12 6.67
N THR A 15 3.14 -6.01 7.63
CA THR A 15 2.02 -6.62 8.37
C THR A 15 1.17 -5.56 9.06
N THR A 16 1.81 -4.59 9.72
CA THR A 16 1.12 -3.48 10.41
C THR A 16 0.26 -2.67 9.43
N MET A 17 0.83 -2.23 8.30
CA MET A 17 0.09 -1.44 7.30
C MET A 17 -1.05 -2.25 6.68
N ARG A 18 -0.84 -3.56 6.42
CA ARG A 18 -1.86 -4.46 5.87
C ARG A 18 -3.05 -4.60 6.83
N GLU A 19 -2.79 -4.80 8.11
CA GLU A 19 -3.83 -4.88 9.14
C GLU A 19 -4.63 -3.58 9.25
N GLN A 20 -3.93 -2.43 9.27
CA GLN A 20 -4.57 -1.12 9.30
C GLN A 20 -5.49 -0.90 8.09
N LEU A 21 -5.00 -1.21 6.88
CA LEU A 21 -5.80 -1.06 5.66
C LEU A 21 -7.00 -2.02 5.62
N ALA A 22 -6.83 -3.26 6.10
CA ALA A 22 -7.92 -4.23 6.20
C ALA A 22 -9.04 -3.76 7.15
N GLN A 23 -8.70 -3.03 8.22
CA GLN A 23 -9.69 -2.43 9.12
C GLN A 23 -10.43 -1.23 8.49
N LEU A 24 -9.76 -0.48 7.61
CA LEU A 24 -10.31 0.73 6.98
C LEU A 24 -11.16 0.46 5.74
N ALA A 25 -10.81 -0.58 4.97
CA ALA A 25 -11.44 -0.92 3.69
C ALA A 25 -12.98 -1.03 3.75
N PRO A 26 -13.61 -1.72 4.75
CA PRO A 26 -15.06 -1.87 4.81
C PRO A 26 -15.82 -0.54 4.96
N GLY A 27 -15.23 0.46 5.62
CA GLY A 27 -15.86 1.76 5.86
C GLY A 27 -15.62 2.79 4.77
N ARG A 28 -14.66 2.55 3.86
CA ARG A 28 -14.18 3.54 2.89
C ARG A 28 -14.33 3.12 1.42
N GLY A 29 -14.71 1.87 1.14
CA GLY A 29 -15.05 1.44 -0.22
C GLY A 29 -13.86 1.23 -1.16
N PHE A 30 -12.68 0.91 -0.61
CA PHE A 30 -11.50 0.53 -1.38
C PHE A 30 -11.12 -0.93 -1.13
N GLY A 31 -10.51 -1.57 -2.14
CA GLY A 31 -9.83 -2.85 -2.02
C GLY A 31 -8.32 -2.66 -1.87
N VAL A 32 -7.64 -3.66 -1.32
CA VAL A 32 -6.19 -3.68 -1.19
C VAL A 32 -5.65 -4.95 -1.81
N ARG A 33 -4.81 -4.80 -2.82
CA ARG A 33 -4.05 -5.86 -3.45
C ARG A 33 -2.67 -5.95 -2.81
N TRP A 34 -2.31 -7.11 -2.31
CA TRP A 34 -0.96 -7.39 -1.83
C TRP A 34 -0.07 -7.80 -3.00
N VAL A 35 1.11 -7.21 -3.10
CA VAL A 35 2.15 -7.61 -4.05
C VAL A 35 3.44 -7.82 -3.27
N ASP A 36 3.93 -9.06 -3.31
CA ASP A 36 5.27 -9.35 -2.80
C ASP A 36 6.30 -8.86 -3.79
N ILE A 37 7.27 -8.09 -3.30
CA ILE A 37 8.36 -7.59 -4.14
C ILE A 37 9.52 -8.59 -4.24
N ASP A 38 9.65 -9.54 -3.29
CA ASP A 38 10.80 -10.47 -3.25
C ASP A 38 10.83 -11.42 -4.47
N ASP A 39 9.71 -11.56 -5.20
CA ASP A 39 9.59 -12.36 -6.43
C ASP A 39 9.83 -11.57 -7.74
N ASP A 40 10.08 -10.25 -7.67
CA ASP A 40 10.24 -9.38 -8.85
C ASP A 40 11.41 -8.40 -8.67
N GLU A 41 12.52 -8.66 -9.38
CA GLU A 41 13.74 -7.83 -9.31
C GLU A 41 13.49 -6.34 -9.65
N ALA A 42 12.52 -6.03 -10.51
CA ALA A 42 12.19 -4.65 -10.85
C ALA A 42 11.46 -3.95 -9.68
N LEU A 43 10.56 -4.67 -9.00
CA LEU A 43 9.91 -4.16 -7.80
C LEU A 43 10.87 -4.06 -6.62
N GLU A 44 11.78 -5.03 -6.43
CA GLU A 44 12.85 -4.95 -5.42
C GLU A 44 13.71 -3.71 -5.64
N THR A 45 14.15 -3.47 -6.88
CA THR A 45 14.97 -2.31 -7.23
C THR A 45 14.25 -0.98 -6.96
N ARG A 46 12.94 -0.94 -7.18
CA ARG A 46 12.14 0.29 -7.05
C ARG A 46 11.66 0.56 -5.62
N HIS A 47 11.25 -0.48 -4.90
CA HIS A 47 10.54 -0.36 -3.62
C HIS A 47 11.26 -1.02 -2.44
N GLY A 48 12.33 -1.80 -2.66
CA GLY A 48 13.00 -2.60 -1.64
C GLY A 48 13.47 -1.83 -0.40
N GLU A 49 13.89 -0.57 -0.57
CA GLU A 49 14.31 0.29 0.54
C GLU A 49 13.14 1.00 1.25
N TRP A 50 11.95 1.01 0.65
CA TRP A 50 10.81 1.82 1.05
C TRP A 50 9.62 0.99 1.56
N VAL A 51 9.70 -0.34 1.48
CA VAL A 51 8.60 -1.21 1.91
C VAL A 51 8.24 -1.01 3.40
N PRO A 52 6.94 -1.07 3.75
CA PRO A 52 5.78 -1.16 2.85
C PRO A 52 5.53 0.13 2.05
N VAL A 53 5.17 -0.01 0.77
CA VAL A 53 4.75 1.10 -0.10
C VAL A 53 3.29 0.90 -0.49
N LEU A 54 2.47 1.92 -0.22
CA LEU A 54 1.08 1.96 -0.66
C LEU A 54 0.97 2.81 -1.92
N ALA A 55 0.44 2.22 -2.98
CA ALA A 55 0.13 2.88 -4.23
C ALA A 55 -1.37 2.74 -4.56
N ASP A 56 -1.85 3.53 -5.50
CA ASP A 56 -3.18 3.34 -6.08
C ASP A 56 -3.19 2.34 -7.25
N GLY A 57 -4.32 2.25 -7.96
CA GLY A 57 -4.50 1.37 -9.12
C GLY A 57 -3.73 1.80 -10.37
N ASP A 58 -3.18 3.02 -10.41
CA ASP A 58 -2.33 3.55 -11.49
C ASP A 58 -0.84 3.52 -11.11
N ASP A 59 -0.49 2.82 -10.03
CA ASP A 59 0.87 2.68 -9.50
C ASP A 59 1.49 4.00 -8.97
N VAL A 60 0.65 4.97 -8.61
CA VAL A 60 1.10 6.21 -8.00
C VAL A 60 1.25 6.01 -6.50
N GLU A 61 2.46 6.25 -5.99
CA GLU A 61 2.77 6.17 -4.56
C GLU A 61 1.94 7.17 -3.75
N ILE A 62 1.29 6.66 -2.70
CA ILE A 62 0.52 7.42 -1.71
C ILE A 62 1.38 7.68 -0.48
N CYS A 63 1.98 6.62 0.07
CA CYS A 63 2.86 6.69 1.25
C CYS A 63 3.72 5.42 1.37
N HIS A 64 4.78 5.49 2.17
CA HIS A 64 5.65 4.37 2.47
C HIS A 64 6.04 4.30 3.96
N TYR A 65 6.60 3.18 4.42
CA TYR A 65 6.94 2.83 5.82
C TYR A 65 5.75 2.72 6.79
N HIS A 66 5.00 3.80 6.97
CA HIS A 66 3.85 3.90 7.86
C HIS A 66 2.65 4.39 7.09
N LEU A 67 1.46 3.91 7.46
CA LEU A 67 0.23 4.36 6.82
C LEU A 67 0.00 5.84 7.14
N ASP A 68 0.01 6.67 6.10
CA ASP A 68 -0.43 8.04 6.18
C ASP A 68 -1.93 8.12 5.84
N LEU A 69 -2.75 8.26 6.88
CA LEU A 69 -4.20 8.36 6.73
C LEU A 69 -4.62 9.62 5.97
N ALA A 70 -3.88 10.73 6.11
CA ALA A 70 -4.20 11.98 5.44
C ALA A 70 -3.90 11.88 3.94
N ALA A 71 -2.75 11.32 3.57
CA ALA A 71 -2.41 11.05 2.17
C ALA A 71 -3.38 10.05 1.53
N LEU A 72 -3.76 9.00 2.27
CA LEU A 72 -4.78 8.07 1.83
C LEU A 72 -6.11 8.78 1.58
N ASP A 73 -6.61 9.56 2.55
CA ASP A 73 -7.88 10.27 2.42
C ASP A 73 -7.89 11.28 1.27
N ASP A 74 -6.81 12.04 1.07
CA ASP A 74 -6.65 12.93 -0.08
C ASP A 74 -6.68 12.16 -1.41
N ARG A 75 -6.01 11.00 -1.48
CA ARG A 75 -6.06 10.17 -2.69
C ARG A 75 -7.46 9.60 -2.92
N LEU A 76 -8.11 9.05 -1.89
CA LEU A 76 -9.48 8.53 -1.97
C LEU A 76 -10.46 9.61 -2.47
N ALA A 77 -10.31 10.85 -1.99
CA ALA A 77 -11.17 11.97 -2.38
C ALA A 77 -11.02 12.35 -3.86
N LYS A 78 -9.84 12.15 -4.48
CA LYS A 78 -9.59 12.43 -5.90
C LYS A 78 -10.28 11.43 -6.86
N PHE A 79 -10.70 10.27 -6.35
CA PHE A 79 -11.36 9.22 -7.14
C PHE A 79 -12.85 9.06 -6.81
N ARG A 80 -13.42 10.01 -6.08
CA ARG A 80 -14.84 10.03 -5.69
C ARG A 80 -15.69 10.88 -6.63
#